data_AF-A0A949BAS7-F1
#
_entry.id   AF-A0A949BAS7-F1
#
_cell.length_a   1.000
_cell.length_b   1.000
_cell.length_c   1.000
_cell.angle_alpha   90.00
_cell.angle_beta   90.00
_cell.angle_gamma   90.00
#
_symmetry.space_group_name_H-M   'P 1'
#
loop_
_entity.id
_entity.type
_entity.pdbx_description
1 polymer ?
#
loop_
_entity_poly.entity_id
_entity_poly.type
_entity_poly.pdbx_seq_one_letter_code
_entity_poly.pdbx_strand_id
1 'polypeptide(L)'
;MKYTGLSLEKVKELQIQYGKNALPEEKEITAIKIFLSQFSNPLIFLLLFAGLISIFSKKYFEIVFIFSVLLLSVGAIIIIIIELTKTKLSRKRS
;
A
#
# COMPACT_ATOMS: atom_id res chain seq x y z
N MET A 1 -20.74 30.95 -36.15
CA MET A 1 -19.47 30.36 -36.63
C MET A 1 -19.54 28.85 -36.40
N LYS A 2 -19.43 28.02 -37.44
CA LYS A 2 -19.34 26.56 -37.30
C LYS A 2 -17.86 26.21 -37.07
N TYR A 3 -17.51 25.66 -35.90
CA TYR A 3 -16.19 25.08 -35.68
C TYR A 3 -16.24 23.62 -36.14
N THR A 4 -15.47 23.26 -37.17
CA THR A 4 -15.22 21.86 -37.53
C THR A 4 -14.16 21.29 -36.59
N GLY A 5 -14.53 20.24 -35.85
CA GLY A 5 -13.62 19.51 -34.98
C GLY A 5 -12.50 18.80 -35.76
N LEU A 6 -11.57 18.20 -35.02
CA LEU A 6 -10.44 17.48 -35.60
C LEU A 6 -10.88 16.24 -36.39
N SER A 7 -10.21 15.95 -37.51
CA SER A 7 -10.49 14.71 -38.26
C SER A 7 -10.00 13.48 -37.51
N LEU A 8 -10.66 12.34 -37.69
CA LEU A 8 -10.33 11.08 -37.03
C LEU A 8 -8.89 10.63 -37.32
N GLU A 9 -8.38 10.92 -38.52
CA GLU A 9 -7.00 10.65 -38.92
C GLU A 9 -6.01 11.47 -38.10
N LYS A 10 -6.29 12.77 -37.90
CA LYS A 10 -5.46 13.67 -37.08
C LYS A 10 -5.47 13.25 -35.62
N VAL A 11 -6.61 12.76 -35.11
CA VAL A 11 -6.70 12.20 -33.75
C VAL A 11 -5.80 10.98 -33.60
N LYS A 12 -5.76 10.07 -34.58
CA LYS A 12 -4.86 8.90 -34.55
C LYS A 12 -3.39 9.30 -34.60
N GLU A 13 -3.00 10.22 -35.49
CA GLU A 13 -1.62 10.74 -35.55
C GLU A 13 -1.18 11.30 -34.19
N LEU A 14 -2.02 12.14 -33.57
CA LEU A 14 -1.70 12.75 -32.28
C LEU A 14 -1.63 11.72 -31.15
N GLN A 15 -2.51 10.71 -31.13
CA GLN A 15 -2.45 9.63 -30.13
C GLN A 15 -1.20 8.75 -30.27
N ILE A 16 -0.68 8.56 -31.48
CA ILE A 16 0.59 7.85 -31.68
C ILE A 16 1.77 8.69 -31.17
N GLN A 17 1.75 9.99 -31.45
CA GLN A 17 2.85 10.90 -31.09
C GLN A 17 2.91 11.21 -29.59
N TYR A 18 1.76 11.45 -28.96
CA TYR A 18 1.68 11.90 -27.56
C TYR A 18 1.18 10.83 -26.59
N GLY A 19 0.76 9.68 -27.12
CA GLY A 19 0.06 8.66 -26.34
C GLY A 19 -1.39 9.05 -26.06
N LYS A 20 -2.13 8.12 -25.45
CA LYS A 20 -3.44 8.44 -24.91
C LYS A 20 -3.25 9.40 -23.74
N ASN A 21 -4.06 10.47 -23.69
CA ASN A 21 -4.15 11.33 -22.51
C ASN A 21 -4.93 10.62 -21.39
N ALA A 22 -4.41 9.48 -20.95
CA ALA A 22 -4.93 8.66 -19.87
C ALA A 22 -3.89 8.66 -18.75
N LEU A 23 -4.32 9.02 -17.55
CA LEU A 23 -3.47 8.94 -16.38
C LEU A 23 -3.07 7.48 -16.15
N PRO A 24 -1.79 7.18 -15.88
CA PRO A 24 -1.37 5.82 -15.60
C PRO A 24 -2.12 5.29 -14.38
N GLU A 25 -2.74 4.12 -14.52
CA GLU A 25 -3.42 3.44 -13.40
C GLU A 25 -2.40 3.12 -12.32
N GLU A 26 -2.59 3.70 -11.14
CA GLU A 26 -1.71 3.42 -10.02
C GLU A 26 -1.99 2.00 -9.51
N LYS A 27 -0.92 1.23 -9.31
CA LYS A 27 -1.03 -0.13 -8.77
C LYS A 27 -1.76 -0.07 -7.43
N GLU A 28 -2.90 -0.75 -7.35
CA GLU A 28 -3.65 -0.83 -6.11
C GLU A 28 -2.78 -1.43 -5.00
N ILE A 29 -2.57 -0.64 -3.95
CA ILE A 29 -1.85 -1.11 -2.78
C ILE A 29 -2.87 -1.80 -1.88
N THR A 30 -2.79 -3.12 -1.80
CA THR A 30 -3.69 -3.93 -0.99
C THR A 30 -3.13 -4.14 0.42
N ALA A 31 -4.01 -4.13 1.43
CA ALA A 31 -3.64 -4.35 2.83
C ALA A 31 -2.87 -5.67 3.04
N ILE A 32 -3.24 -6.72 2.30
CA ILE A 32 -2.61 -8.04 2.35
C ILE A 32 -1.15 -7.96 1.89
N LYS A 33 -0.87 -7.22 0.82
CA LYS A 33 0.50 -7.06 0.31
C LYS A 33 1.40 -6.31 1.31
N ILE A 34 0.84 -5.31 1.99
CA ILE A 34 1.54 -4.58 3.05
C ILE A 34 1.79 -5.50 4.24
N PHE A 35 0.78 -6.26 4.68
CA PHE A 35 0.90 -7.22 5.78
C PHE A 35 2.02 -8.24 5.53
N LEU A 36 2.06 -8.84 4.33
CA LEU A 36 3.12 -9.78 3.96
C LEU A 36 4.51 -9.14 3.94
N SER A 37 4.60 -7.87 3.53
CA SER A 37 5.88 -7.15 3.56
C SER A 37 6.40 -6.86 4.97
N GLN A 38 5.53 -6.83 5.99
CA GLN A 38 5.95 -6.64 7.39
C GLN A 38 6.76 -7.82 7.93
N PHE A 39 6.57 -9.03 7.41
CA PHE A 39 7.37 -10.20 7.82
C PHE A 39 8.84 -10.13 7.39
N SER A 40 9.18 -9.25 6.43
CA SER A 40 10.57 -8.96 6.06
C SER A 40 11.25 -7.97 7.01
N ASN A 41 10.52 -7.42 7.99
CA ASN A 41 11.07 -6.48 8.96
C ASN A 41 11.80 -7.23 10.10
N PRO A 42 13.11 -6.96 10.33
CA PRO A 42 13.87 -7.56 11.43
C PRO A 42 13.19 -7.42 12.80
N LEU A 43 12.46 -6.32 13.03
CA LEU A 43 11.76 -6.07 14.28
C LEU A 43 10.61 -7.07 14.50
N ILE A 44 9.85 -7.41 13.45
CA ILE A 44 8.79 -8.43 13.53
C ILE A 44 9.39 -9.79 13.85
N PHE A 45 10.55 -10.11 13.26
CA PHE A 45 11.26 -11.36 13.57
C PHE A 45 11.68 -11.44 15.04
N LEU A 46 12.18 -10.34 15.61
CA LEU A 46 12.50 -10.25 17.04
C LEU A 46 11.27 -10.47 17.94
N LEU A 47 10.12 -9.87 17.59
CA LEU A 47 8.87 -10.06 18.34
C LEU A 47 8.36 -11.50 18.26
N LEU A 48 8.43 -12.12 17.08
CA LEU A 48 8.05 -13.53 16.91
C LEU A 48 8.96 -14.46 17.73
N PHE A 49 10.27 -14.19 17.72
CA PHE A 49 11.23 -14.96 18.53
C PHE A 49 11.00 -14.78 20.03
N ALA A 50 10.74 -13.56 20.49
CA ALA A 50 10.38 -13.28 21.87
C ALA A 50 9.06 -13.97 22.27
N GLY A 51 8.06 -13.96 21.39
CA GLY A 51 6.80 -14.69 21.58
C GLY A 51 7.03 -16.19 21.72
N LEU A 52 7.90 -16.75 20.88
CA LEU A 52 8.28 -18.17 20.94
C LEU A 52 8.94 -18.52 22.28
N ILE A 53 9.89 -17.71 22.75
CA ILE A 53 10.52 -17.88 24.07
C ILE A 53 9.50 -17.75 25.21
N SER A 54 8.55 -16.82 25.09
CA SER A 54 7.53 -16.59 26.11
C SER A 54 6.59 -17.79 26.29
N ILE A 55 6.30 -18.53 25.22
CA ILE A 55 5.55 -19.81 25.31
C ILE A 55 6.26 -20.81 26.24
N PHE A 56 7.60 -20.90 26.16
CA PHE A 56 8.37 -21.78 27.05
C PHE A 56 8.38 -21.30 28.51
N SER A 57 8.22 -19.99 28.75
CA SER A 57 8.16 -19.43 30.12
C SER A 57 6.83 -19.68 30.84
N LYS A 58 5.80 -20.26 30.17
CA LYS A 58 4.44 -20.51 30.71
C LYS A 58 3.74 -19.28 31.32
N LYS A 59 4.23 -18.07 31.01
CA LYS A 59 3.67 -16.82 31.51
C LYS A 59 2.69 -16.26 30.50
N TYR A 60 1.42 -16.56 30.71
CA TYR A 60 0.34 -16.13 29.82
C TYR A 60 0.28 -14.62 29.60
N PHE A 61 0.63 -13.82 30.62
CA PHE A 61 0.63 -12.36 30.51
C PHE A 61 1.65 -11.83 29.50
N GLU A 62 2.84 -12.44 29.43
CA GLU A 62 3.89 -12.04 28.49
C GLU A 62 3.51 -12.39 27.05
N ILE A 63 2.91 -13.56 26.84
CA ILE A 63 2.38 -13.98 25.53
C ILE A 63 1.32 -13.00 25.06
N VAL A 64 0.35 -12.67 25.91
CA VAL A 64 -0.74 -11.73 25.60
C VAL A 64 -0.19 -10.33 25.30
N PHE A 65 0.80 -9.87 26.07
CA PHE A 65 1.43 -8.58 25.86
C PHE A 65 2.14 -8.51 24.50
N ILE A 66 2.98 -9.50 24.16
CA ILE A 66 3.72 -9.55 22.89
C ILE A 66 2.74 -9.62 21.71
N PHE A 67 1.71 -10.45 21.80
CA PHE A 67 0.69 -10.55 20.75
C PHE A 67 -0.06 -9.22 20.55
N SER A 68 -0.41 -8.54 21.64
CA SER A 68 -1.10 -7.25 21.58
C SER A 68 -0.23 -6.18 20.91
N VAL A 69 1.05 -6.09 21.30
CA VAL A 69 2.01 -5.16 20.69
C VAL A 69 2.20 -5.47 19.21
N LEU A 70 2.30 -6.74 18.82
CA LEU A 70 2.46 -7.15 17.43
C LEU A 70 1.26 -6.76 16.58
N LEU A 71 0.03 -7.04 17.04
CA LEU A 71 -1.20 -6.68 16.34
C LEU A 71 -1.35 -5.16 16.19
N LEU A 72 -1.11 -4.41 17.27
CA LEU A 72 -1.18 -2.95 17.26
C LEU A 72 -0.14 -2.35 16.31
N SER A 73 1.11 -2.83 16.37
CA SER A 73 2.20 -2.32 15.54
C SER A 73 1.93 -2.56 14.05
N VAL A 74 1.59 -3.80 13.67
CA VAL A 74 1.30 -4.16 12.27
C VAL A 74 0.05 -3.43 11.77
N GLY A 75 -1.01 -3.37 12.58
CA GLY A 75 -2.24 -2.65 12.25
C GLY A 75 -2.00 -1.16 12.03
N ALA A 76 -1.27 -0.50 12.94
CA ALA A 76 -0.93 0.91 12.82
C ALA A 76 -0.11 1.20 11.57
N ILE A 77 0.92 0.38 11.28
CA ILE A 77 1.73 0.54 10.07
C ILE A 77 0.87 0.37 8.81
N ILE A 78 0.00 -0.64 8.75
CA ILE A 78 -0.89 -0.85 7.60
C ILE A 78 -1.81 0.37 7.39
N ILE A 79 -2.44 0.86 8.46
CA ILE A 79 -3.33 2.03 8.41
C ILE A 79 -2.58 3.26 7.88
N ILE A 80 -1.39 3.55 8.43
CA ILE A 80 -0.55 4.68 8.02
C ILE A 80 -0.18 4.57 6.54
N ILE A 81 0.29 3.41 6.08
CA ILE A 81 0.69 3.22 4.68
C ILE A 81 -0.50 3.41 3.75
N ILE A 82 -1.66 2.84 4.07
CA ILE A 82 -2.89 3.00 3.27
C ILE A 82 -3.28 4.49 3.19
N GLU A 83 -3.25 5.21 4.31
CA GLU A 83 -3.61 6.63 4.37
C GLU A 83 -2.65 7.49 3.53
N LEU A 84 -1.35 7.23 3.64
CA LEU A 84 -0.32 7.92 2.84
C LEU A 84 -0.48 7.65 1.34
N THR A 85 -0.89 6.43 0.97
CA THR A 85 -1.17 6.08 -0.43
C THR A 85 -2.42 6.77 -0.96
N LYS A 86 -3.52 6.80 -0.19
CA LYS A 86 -4.73 7.55 -0.55
C LYS A 86 -4.45 9.03 -0.75
N THR A 87 -3.61 9.60 0.11
CA THR A 87 -3.22 11.02 0.05
C THR A 87 -2.40 11.35 -1.20
N LYS A 88 -1.48 10.46 -1.61
CA LYS A 88 -0.69 10.63 -2.84
C LYS A 88 -1.53 10.51 -4.11
N LEU A 89 -2.52 9.61 -4.15
CA LEU A 89 -3.44 9.48 -5.28
C LEU A 89 -4.27 10.77 -5.49
N SER A 90 -4.72 11.40 -4.39
CA SER A 90 -5.52 12.64 -4.48
C SER A 90 -4.71 13.85 -4.96
N ARG A 91 -3.38 13.87 -4.72
CA ARG A 91 -2.53 15.02 -5.06
C ARG A 91 -2.00 14.99 -6.50
N LYS A 92 -1.97 13.81 -7.14
CA LYS A 92 -1.52 13.63 -8.54
C LYS A 92 -2.65 13.78 -9.57
N ARG A 93 -3.90 13.86 -9.10
CA ARG A 93 -5.09 14.13 -9.94
C ARG A 93 -5.42 15.63 -10.08
N SER A 94 -4.69 16.54 -9.42
CA SER A 94 -4.85 17.99 -9.53
C SER A 94 -3.76 18.64 -10.35
#